data_AF-A0A2J6TDI2-F1
#
_entry.id   AF-A0A2J6TDI2-F1
#
_cell.length_a   1.000
_cell.length_b   1.000
_cell.length_c   1.000
_cell.angle_alpha   90.00
_cell.angle_beta   90.00
_cell.angle_gamma   90.00
#
_symmetry.space_group_name_H-M   'P 1'
#
loop_
_entity.id
_entity.type
_entity.pdbx_description
1 polymer ?
#
loop_
_entity_poly.entity_id
_entity_poly.type
_entity_poly.pdbx_seq_one_letter_code
_entity_poly.pdbx_strand_id
1 'polypeptide(L)'
;FRLLRFLPGDTLDCELVHVLMGSAPIYYALSYAWGSAEAYENILWPENGLAVRMPCNPVTLCRNLRIGAHIREQEAYIWADAICINQHDLSERGAQVLLMTQIYSDATMVAIWLGEHADDSILAVEKLIEIATHLVELITWQAIFKLLDRPWFTRAWIVQE
;
A
#
# COMPACT_ATOMS: atom_id res chain seq x y z
N PHE A 1 2.35 -0.46 15.51
CA PHE A 1 2.91 -0.63 14.15
C PHE A 1 3.52 0.70 13.72
N ARG A 2 4.15 0.79 12.54
CA ARG A 2 4.78 2.04 12.09
C ARG A 2 4.11 2.54 10.81
N LEU A 3 4.14 3.85 10.58
CA LEU A 3 3.62 4.52 9.39
C LEU A 3 4.66 5.50 8.86
N LEU A 4 4.70 5.69 7.55
CA LEU A 4 5.42 6.78 6.90
C LEU A 4 4.57 8.03 6.98
N ARG A 5 5.06 9.05 7.68
CA ARG A 5 4.47 10.38 7.77
C ARG A 5 5.11 11.30 6.75
N PHE A 6 4.36 11.70 5.74
CA PHE A 6 4.75 12.68 4.74
C PHE A 6 4.19 14.05 5.12
N LEU A 7 5.04 15.07 5.08
CA LEU A 7 4.60 16.46 5.23
C LEU A 7 3.89 16.94 3.93
N PRO A 8 3.09 18.02 4.01
CA PRO A 8 2.53 18.66 2.82
C PRO A 8 3.62 19.07 1.81
N GLY A 9 3.32 18.97 0.52
CA GLY A 9 4.22 19.37 -0.57
C GLY A 9 4.53 18.24 -1.55
N ASP A 10 5.59 18.39 -2.36
CA ASP A 10 5.95 17.41 -3.39
C ASP A 10 7.15 16.53 -3.02
N THR A 11 7.82 16.82 -1.91
CA THR A 11 8.97 16.01 -1.48
C THR A 11 8.51 14.65 -0.99
N LEU A 12 9.34 13.63 -1.19
CA LEU A 12 9.15 12.30 -0.61
C LEU A 12 9.83 12.18 0.75
N ASP A 13 10.15 13.31 1.38
CA ASP A 13 10.68 13.32 2.72
C ASP A 13 9.57 12.83 3.66
N CYS A 14 9.86 11.71 4.31
CA CYS A 14 8.94 11.11 5.25
C CYS A 14 9.66 10.72 6.52
N GLU A 15 8.90 10.73 7.60
CA GLU A 15 9.35 10.20 8.86
C GLU A 15 8.64 8.90 9.18
N LEU A 16 9.37 7.90 9.62
CA LEU A 16 8.72 6.73 10.17
C LEU A 16 8.29 7.00 11.61
N VAL A 17 7.02 6.79 11.89
CA VAL A 17 6.43 7.06 13.20
C VAL A 17 5.75 5.82 13.76
N HIS A 18 5.94 5.57 15.06
CA HIS A 18 5.23 4.52 15.78
C HIS A 18 3.80 4.96 16.11
N VAL A 19 2.83 4.08 15.82
CA VAL A 19 1.41 4.30 16.11
C VAL A 19 0.77 3.06 16.77
N LEU A 20 -0.24 3.31 17.59
CA LEU A 20 -1.05 2.27 18.24
C LEU A 20 -2.28 1.97 17.36
N MET A 21 -2.68 0.69 17.29
CA MET A 21 -3.77 0.24 16.40
C MET A 21 -5.09 0.99 16.63
N GLY A 22 -5.50 1.17 17.89
CA GLY A 22 -6.75 1.85 18.23
C GLY A 22 -6.71 3.38 18.22
N SER A 23 -5.55 3.98 17.89
CA SER A 23 -5.39 5.44 17.85
C SER A 23 -4.54 5.88 16.65
N ALA A 24 -4.53 5.08 15.59
CA ALA A 24 -3.83 5.42 14.37
C ALA A 24 -4.51 6.61 13.68
N PRO A 25 -3.76 7.55 13.09
CA PRO A 25 -4.33 8.57 12.21
C PRO A 25 -4.94 7.91 10.96
N ILE A 26 -5.69 8.68 10.18
CA ILE A 26 -6.11 8.27 8.83
C ILE A 26 -4.86 7.93 8.01
N TYR A 27 -4.84 6.72 7.44
CA TYR A 27 -3.70 6.24 6.68
C TYR A 27 -4.11 5.39 5.48
N TYR A 28 -3.18 5.28 4.54
CA TYR A 28 -3.29 4.49 3.33
C TYR A 28 -2.35 3.29 3.42
N ALA A 29 -2.76 2.14 2.90
CA ALA A 29 -1.88 0.97 2.83
C ALA A 29 -1.47 0.70 1.38
N LEU A 30 -0.24 0.21 1.19
CA LEU A 30 0.28 -0.20 -0.11
C LEU A 30 0.17 -1.71 -0.26
N SER A 31 -0.21 -2.16 -1.45
CA SER A 31 -0.19 -3.56 -1.86
C SER A 31 0.58 -3.68 -3.16
N TYR A 32 1.73 -4.33 -3.13
CA TYR A 32 2.65 -4.42 -4.27
C TYR A 32 3.43 -5.74 -4.18
N ALA A 33 3.87 -6.26 -5.32
CA ALA A 33 4.82 -7.38 -5.35
C ALA A 33 6.21 -6.88 -4.93
N TRP A 34 6.92 -7.64 -4.09
CA TRP A 34 8.31 -7.29 -3.81
C TRP A 34 9.10 -7.53 -5.11
N GLY A 35 9.77 -6.48 -5.58
CA GLY A 35 10.36 -6.48 -6.93
C GLY A 35 11.65 -7.29 -7.04
N SER A 36 12.00 -7.66 -8.27
CA SER A 36 13.31 -8.17 -8.66
C SER A 36 14.36 -7.06 -8.76
N ALA A 37 15.17 -6.94 -7.71
CA ALA A 37 16.60 -6.58 -7.64
C ALA A 37 17.23 -5.39 -8.41
N GLU A 38 16.62 -4.69 -9.37
CA GLU A 38 17.40 -3.86 -10.30
C GLU A 38 17.37 -2.34 -10.03
N ALA A 39 16.36 -1.81 -9.35
CA ALA A 39 16.32 -0.39 -9.01
C ALA A 39 15.85 -0.17 -7.55
N TYR A 40 16.68 0.54 -6.79
CA TYR A 40 16.39 0.94 -5.43
C TYR A 40 16.59 2.44 -5.28
N GLU A 41 15.70 3.10 -4.56
CA GLU A 41 15.92 4.46 -4.08
C GLU A 41 16.34 4.42 -2.60
N ASN A 42 17.27 5.28 -2.23
CA ASN A 42 17.65 5.45 -0.82
C ASN A 42 16.66 6.40 -0.17
N ILE A 43 15.90 5.91 0.80
CA ILE A 43 15.10 6.76 1.68
C ILE A 43 15.77 6.83 3.04
N LEU A 44 15.91 8.04 3.58
CA LEU A 44 16.52 8.27 4.88
C LEU A 44 15.55 7.84 5.98
N TRP A 45 15.97 6.90 6.84
CA TRP A 45 15.24 6.57 8.06
C TRP A 45 15.57 7.58 9.15
N PRO A 46 14.60 8.34 9.69
CA PRO A 46 14.92 9.41 10.63
C PRO A 46 15.31 8.91 12.02
N GLU A 47 14.79 7.77 12.50
CA GLU A 47 15.07 7.33 13.88
C GLU A 47 16.56 7.00 14.10
N ASN A 48 17.30 6.64 13.03
CA ASN A 48 18.69 6.17 13.13
C ASN A 48 19.63 6.83 12.09
N GLY A 49 19.12 7.66 11.18
CA GLY A 49 19.89 8.20 10.04
C GLY A 49 20.33 7.17 9.00
N LEU A 50 19.84 5.92 9.09
CA LEU A 50 20.19 4.84 8.16
C LEU A 50 19.39 5.00 6.86
N ALA A 51 20.08 5.09 5.72
CA ALA A 51 19.43 4.99 4.43
C ALA A 51 18.89 3.56 4.24
N VAL A 52 17.57 3.43 4.11
CA VAL A 52 16.93 2.17 3.74
C VAL A 52 16.83 2.13 2.22
N ARG A 53 17.44 1.11 1.62
CA ARG A 53 17.24 0.78 0.21
C ARG A 53 15.82 0.29 0.04
N MET A 54 15.02 1.11 -0.60
CA MET A 54 13.66 0.80 -0.96
C MET A 54 13.61 0.30 -2.39
N PRO A 55 12.87 -0.78 -2.70
CA PRO A 55 12.54 -1.08 -4.08
C PRO A 55 11.86 0.15 -4.71
N CYS A 56 12.03 0.42 -6.00
CA CYS A 56 11.38 1.59 -6.60
C CYS A 56 9.84 1.54 -6.51
N ASN A 57 9.25 0.35 -6.41
CA ASN A 57 7.79 0.16 -6.45
C ASN A 57 7.04 0.94 -5.35
N PRO A 58 7.36 0.84 -4.04
CA PRO A 58 6.63 1.56 -3.01
C PRO A 58 6.93 3.06 -3.04
N VAL A 59 8.11 3.47 -3.51
CA VAL A 59 8.47 4.89 -3.67
C VAL A 59 7.63 5.53 -4.76
N THR A 60 7.58 4.90 -5.94
CA THR A 60 6.72 5.31 -7.05
C THR A 60 5.25 5.28 -6.64
N LEU A 61 4.81 4.26 -5.90
CA LEU A 61 3.43 4.17 -5.45
C LEU A 61 3.09 5.25 -4.41
N CYS A 62 3.96 5.55 -3.45
CA CYS A 62 3.82 6.69 -2.54
C CYS A 62 3.70 8.00 -3.32
N ARG A 63 4.57 8.23 -4.31
CA ARG A 63 4.51 9.41 -5.17
C ARG A 63 3.16 9.47 -5.88
N ASN A 64 2.79 8.41 -6.59
CA ASN A 64 1.56 8.33 -7.39
C ASN A 64 0.31 8.47 -6.53
N LEU A 65 0.29 7.93 -5.31
CA LEU A 65 -0.81 8.14 -4.37
C LEU A 65 -0.93 9.59 -3.95
N ARG A 66 0.19 10.25 -3.63
CA ARG A 66 0.16 11.67 -3.27
C ARG A 66 -0.37 12.52 -4.42
N ILE A 67 -0.06 12.14 -5.67
CA ILE A 67 -0.62 12.78 -6.87
C ILE A 67 -2.12 12.49 -7.04
N GLY A 68 -2.48 11.20 -7.13
CA GLY A 68 -3.79 10.75 -7.57
C GLY A 68 -4.89 10.84 -6.51
N ALA A 69 -4.54 10.75 -5.22
CA ALA A 69 -5.49 10.91 -4.12
C ALA A 69 -5.62 12.37 -3.65
N HIS A 70 -4.95 13.33 -4.31
CA HIS A 70 -4.93 14.76 -3.94
C HIS A 70 -4.50 15.04 -2.48
N ILE A 71 -3.80 14.12 -1.81
CA ILE A 71 -3.35 14.29 -0.41
C ILE A 71 -2.08 15.15 -0.28
N ARG A 72 -1.61 15.75 -1.38
CA ARG A 72 -0.44 16.65 -1.42
C ARG A 72 -0.51 17.85 -0.49
N GLU A 73 -1.72 18.39 -0.32
CA GLU A 73 -1.95 19.61 0.46
C GLU A 73 -2.00 19.34 1.97
N GLN A 74 -1.92 18.08 2.38
CA GLN A 74 -2.09 17.65 3.76
C GLN A 74 -0.96 16.72 4.21
N GLU A 75 -0.85 16.56 5.53
CA GLU A 75 -0.03 15.49 6.09
C GLU A 75 -0.65 14.13 5.72
N ALA A 76 0.19 13.20 5.26
CA ALA A 76 -0.27 11.89 4.80
C ALA A 76 0.47 10.77 5.54
N TYR A 77 -0.29 9.76 5.94
CA TYR A 77 0.24 8.56 6.57
C TYR A 77 0.11 7.37 5.62
N ILE A 78 1.22 6.68 5.34
CA ILE A 78 1.24 5.54 4.43
C ILE A 78 1.90 4.35 5.13
N TRP A 79 1.29 3.18 4.99
CA TRP A 79 1.83 1.91 5.42
C TRP A 79 2.34 1.12 4.22
N ALA A 80 3.60 0.70 4.26
CA ALA A 80 4.17 -0.24 3.32
C ALA A 80 4.99 -1.27 4.12
N ASP A 81 4.65 -2.54 4.02
CA ASP A 81 5.24 -3.64 4.79
C ASP A 81 6.77 -3.68 4.72
N ALA A 82 7.38 -3.51 3.54
CA ALA A 82 8.84 -3.55 3.38
C ALA A 82 9.58 -2.46 4.18
N ILE A 83 8.90 -1.38 4.58
CA ILE A 83 9.48 -0.27 5.34
C ILE A 83 8.99 -0.26 6.78
N CYS A 84 7.67 -0.35 6.95
CA CYS A 84 7.02 -0.20 8.25
C CYS A 84 7.26 -1.41 9.15
N ILE A 85 7.76 -2.53 8.61
CA ILE A 85 8.19 -3.73 9.33
C ILE A 85 9.72 -3.83 9.29
N ASN A 86 10.34 -4.13 10.43
CA ASN A 86 11.78 -4.32 10.49
C ASN A 86 12.09 -5.70 9.94
N GLN A 87 12.57 -5.74 8.71
CA GLN A 87 12.83 -7.00 8.01
C GLN A 87 13.98 -7.81 8.61
N HIS A 88 14.82 -7.19 9.44
CA HIS A 88 15.98 -7.83 10.08
C HIS A 88 15.67 -8.41 11.46
N ASP A 89 14.57 -8.01 12.09
CA ASP A 89 14.11 -8.58 13.36
C ASP A 89 12.99 -9.59 13.09
N LEU A 90 13.34 -10.88 13.11
CA LEU A 90 12.40 -11.96 12.83
C LEU A 90 11.24 -12.03 13.83
N SER A 91 11.49 -11.64 15.09
CA SER A 91 10.46 -11.64 16.14
C SER A 91 9.46 -10.52 15.88
N GLU A 92 9.97 -9.31 15.64
CA GLU A 92 9.14 -8.16 15.29
C GLU A 92 8.36 -8.40 13.98
N ARG A 93 9.05 -8.91 12.94
CA ARG A 93 8.44 -9.25 11.66
C ARG A 93 7.30 -10.25 11.83
N GLY A 94 7.52 -11.32 12.60
CA GLY A 94 6.46 -12.29 12.91
C GLY A 94 5.26 -11.64 13.59
N ALA A 95 5.49 -10.77 14.58
CA ALA A 95 4.42 -10.03 15.24
C ALA A 95 3.69 -9.07 14.29
N GLN A 96 4.38 -8.36 13.40
CA GLN A 96 3.75 -7.46 12.42
C GLN A 96 2.95 -8.23 11.36
N VAL A 97 3.43 -9.39 10.91
CA VAL A 97 2.69 -10.24 9.95
C VAL A 97 1.33 -10.66 10.52
N LEU A 98 1.27 -10.97 11.83
CA LEU A 98 0.00 -11.26 12.51
C LEU A 98 -0.95 -10.05 12.58
N LEU A 99 -0.42 -8.82 12.49
CA LEU A 99 -1.21 -7.59 12.49
C LEU A 99 -1.63 -7.15 11.09
N MET A 100 -1.06 -7.69 10.01
CA MET A 100 -1.30 -7.21 8.64
C MET A 100 -2.77 -7.20 8.26
N THR A 101 -3.54 -8.23 8.64
CA THR A 101 -4.99 -8.28 8.37
C THR A 101 -5.71 -7.07 8.97
N GLN A 102 -5.38 -6.70 10.21
CA GLN A 102 -5.98 -5.53 10.87
C GLN A 102 -5.49 -4.23 10.22
N ILE A 103 -4.20 -4.13 9.89
CA ILE A 103 -3.62 -2.94 9.26
C ILE A 103 -4.24 -2.67 7.89
N TYR A 104 -4.42 -3.69 7.06
CA TYR A 104 -5.11 -3.51 5.78
C TYR A 104 -6.59 -3.19 5.96
N SER A 105 -7.25 -3.80 6.94
CA SER A 105 -8.67 -3.56 7.21
C SER A 105 -8.97 -2.16 7.75
N ASP A 106 -8.06 -1.58 8.54
CA ASP A 106 -8.23 -0.27 9.16
C ASP A 106 -7.74 0.89 8.26
N ALA A 107 -7.04 0.57 7.15
CA ALA A 107 -6.60 1.56 6.19
C ALA A 107 -7.80 2.22 5.50
N THR A 108 -7.73 3.53 5.28
CA THR A 108 -8.78 4.30 4.58
C THR A 108 -8.92 3.85 3.12
N MET A 109 -7.80 3.48 2.50
CA MET A 109 -7.76 2.89 1.17
C MET A 109 -6.49 2.07 1.05
N VAL A 110 -6.58 0.98 0.28
CA VAL A 110 -5.43 0.18 -0.14
C VAL A 110 -5.11 0.51 -1.58
N ALA A 111 -3.90 1.02 -1.82
CA ALA A 111 -3.39 1.29 -3.15
C ALA A 111 -2.64 0.08 -3.69
N ILE A 112 -3.04 -0.37 -4.86
CA ILE A 112 -2.45 -1.56 -5.48
C ILE A 112 -1.48 -1.11 -6.59
N TRP A 113 -0.24 -1.58 -6.54
CA TRP A 113 0.71 -1.47 -7.65
C TRP A 113 0.59 -2.70 -8.54
N LEU A 114 0.18 -2.47 -9.79
CA LEU A 114 0.03 -3.51 -10.81
C LEU A 114 1.23 -3.60 -11.76
N GLY A 115 2.30 -2.83 -11.50
CA GLY A 115 3.43 -2.67 -12.42
C GLY A 115 3.37 -1.36 -13.21
N GLU A 116 4.41 -1.11 -14.01
CA GLU A 116 4.41 -0.02 -14.97
C GLU A 116 3.41 -0.29 -16.11
N HIS A 117 3.02 0.77 -16.82
CA HIS A 117 2.14 0.64 -17.97
C HIS A 117 2.81 -0.19 -19.07
N ALA A 118 2.35 -1.43 -19.23
CA ALA A 118 2.74 -2.36 -20.28
C ALA A 118 1.53 -3.16 -20.76
N ASP A 119 1.68 -3.94 -21.84
CA ASP A 119 0.73 -4.99 -22.27
C ASP A 119 -0.74 -4.53 -22.33
N ASP A 120 -0.98 -3.35 -22.92
CA ASP A 120 -2.31 -2.73 -23.04
C ASP A 120 -3.04 -2.49 -21.71
N SER A 121 -2.31 -2.44 -20.59
CA SER A 121 -2.85 -2.26 -19.23
C SER A 121 -3.75 -1.03 -19.08
N ILE A 122 -3.46 0.08 -19.76
CA ILE A 122 -4.33 1.28 -19.74
C ILE A 122 -5.70 0.95 -20.32
N LEU A 123 -5.75 0.33 -21.50
CA LEU A 123 -7.00 -0.08 -22.15
C LEU A 123 -7.75 -1.10 -21.28
N ALA A 124 -7.04 -2.05 -20.66
CA ALA A 124 -7.64 -3.01 -19.75
C ALA A 124 -8.31 -2.33 -18.55
N VAL A 125 -7.63 -1.37 -17.92
CA VAL A 125 -8.19 -0.57 -16.80
C VAL A 125 -9.39 0.24 -17.25
N GLU A 126 -9.33 0.91 -18.41
CA GLU A 126 -10.47 1.63 -18.97
C GLU A 126 -11.69 0.72 -19.19
N LYS A 127 -11.46 -0.49 -19.73
CA LYS A 127 -12.54 -1.48 -19.92
C LYS A 127 -13.08 -2.02 -18.60
N LEU A 128 -12.24 -2.21 -17.59
CA LEU A 128 -12.71 -2.59 -16.25
C LEU A 128 -13.58 -1.48 -15.64
N ILE A 129 -13.23 -0.22 -15.81
CA ILE A 129 -14.04 0.92 -15.36
C ILE A 129 -15.37 0.97 -16.12
N GLU A 130 -15.35 0.79 -17.45
CA GLU A 130 -16.57 0.70 -18.27
C GLU A 130 -17.50 -0.44 -17.78
N ILE A 131 -16.94 -1.63 -17.53
CA ILE A 131 -17.72 -2.75 -16.97
C ILE A 131 -18.25 -2.40 -15.59
N ALA A 132 -17.41 -1.88 -14.70
CA ALA A 132 -17.78 -1.53 -13.33
C ALA A 132 -18.91 -0.48 -13.30
N THR A 133 -18.85 0.52 -14.19
CA THR A 133 -19.85 1.58 -14.31
C THR A 133 -21.14 1.10 -14.97
N HIS A 134 -21.08 0.14 -15.88
CA HIS A 134 -22.25 -0.49 -16.51
C HIS A 134 -22.85 -1.64 -15.70
N LEU A 135 -22.14 -2.17 -14.71
CA LEU A 135 -22.69 -3.01 -13.65
C LEU A 135 -23.48 -2.13 -12.67
N VAL A 136 -24.63 -1.63 -13.12
CA VAL A 136 -25.50 -0.71 -12.37
C VAL A 136 -26.31 -1.42 -11.28
N GLU A 137 -26.44 -2.74 -11.35
CA GLU A 137 -27.23 -3.49 -10.38
C GLU A 137 -26.43 -3.72 -9.09
N LEU A 138 -26.91 -3.11 -7.99
CA LEU A 138 -26.43 -3.32 -6.62
C LEU A 138 -26.25 -4.82 -6.28
N ILE A 139 -27.11 -5.67 -6.86
CA ILE A 139 -27.11 -7.13 -6.69
C ILE A 139 -25.83 -7.75 -7.26
N THR A 140 -25.35 -7.30 -8.42
CA THR A 140 -24.13 -7.84 -9.04
C THR A 140 -22.89 -7.47 -8.23
N TRP A 141 -22.81 -6.23 -7.74
CA TRP A 141 -21.73 -5.82 -6.83
C TRP A 141 -21.76 -6.60 -5.52
N GLN A 142 -22.92 -6.80 -4.90
CA GLN A 142 -23.05 -7.64 -3.71
C GLN A 142 -22.60 -9.09 -3.96
N ALA A 143 -22.89 -9.65 -5.13
CA ALA A 143 -22.44 -10.99 -5.50
C ALA A 143 -20.92 -11.06 -5.68
N ILE A 144 -20.32 -10.04 -6.31
CA ILE A 144 -18.86 -9.93 -6.46
C ILE A 144 -18.19 -9.77 -5.10
N PHE A 145 -18.67 -8.89 -4.21
CA PHE A 145 -18.14 -8.76 -2.85
C PHE A 145 -18.22 -10.08 -2.08
N LYS A 146 -19.37 -10.78 -2.12
CA LYS A 146 -19.50 -12.11 -1.49
C LYS A 146 -18.54 -13.16 -2.07
N LEU A 147 -18.18 -13.05 -3.34
CA LEU A 147 -17.17 -13.90 -3.95
C LEU A 147 -15.77 -13.57 -3.41
N LEU A 148 -15.44 -12.28 -3.33
CA LEU A 148 -14.16 -11.77 -2.82
C LEU A 148 -14.02 -11.87 -1.29
N ASP A 149 -15.12 -12.04 -0.54
CA ASP A 149 -15.10 -12.31 0.91
C ASP A 149 -14.83 -13.79 1.24
N ARG A 150 -14.73 -14.66 0.23
CA ARG A 150 -14.51 -16.08 0.50
C ARG A 150 -13.15 -16.31 1.16
N PRO A 151 -13.02 -17.32 2.04
CA PRO A 151 -11.77 -17.60 2.76
C PRO A 151 -10.52 -17.78 1.88
N TRP A 152 -10.69 -18.11 0.59
CA TRP A 152 -9.58 -18.16 -0.34
C TRP A 152 -9.02 -16.76 -0.65
N PHE A 153 -9.90 -15.76 -0.84
CA PHE A 153 -9.60 -14.36 -1.15
C PHE A 153 -9.09 -13.53 0.04
N THR A 154 -9.31 -13.99 1.26
CA THR A 154 -8.89 -13.30 2.50
C THR A 154 -7.55 -13.80 3.04
N ARG A 155 -6.86 -14.68 2.32
CA ARG A 155 -5.52 -15.15 2.71
C ARG A 155 -4.50 -14.07 2.35
N ALA A 156 -3.58 -13.78 3.26
CA ALA A 156 -2.49 -12.82 3.03
C ALA A 156 -1.53 -13.20 1.86
N TRP A 157 -1.70 -14.36 1.23
CA TRP A 157 -0.73 -15.00 0.32
C TRP A 157 -1.28 -15.30 -1.09
N ILE A 158 -2.32 -14.59 -1.54
CA ILE A 158 -2.98 -14.91 -2.82
C ILE A 158 -2.15 -14.49 -4.02
N VAL A 159 -1.28 -13.51 -3.85
CA VAL A 159 -0.22 -13.25 -4.81
C VAL A 159 1.03 -13.91 -4.24
N GLN A 160 1.25 -15.17 -4.62
CA GLN A 160 2.54 -15.81 -4.45
C GLN A 160 3.49 -15.20 -5.49
N GLU A 161 4.66 -14.75 -5.04
CA GLU A 161 5.83 -14.64 -5.90
C GLU A 161 6.22 -16.01 -6.48
#